data_AF-A0A2K1QRT4-F1
#
_entry.id   AF-A0A2K1QRT4-F1
#
_cell.length_a   1.000
_cell.length_b   1.000
_cell.length_c   1.000
_cell.angle_alpha   90.00
_cell.angle_beta   90.00
_cell.angle_gamma   90.00
#
_symmetry.space_group_name_H-M   'P 1'
#
loop_
_entity.id
_entity.type
_entity.pdbx_description
1 polymer ?
#
loop_
_entity_poly.entity_id
_entity_poly.type
_entity_poly.pdbx_seq_one_letter_code
_entity_poly.pdbx_strand_id
1 'polypeptide(L)' 'MKVAYILTTALGLIGSGLACEQPGTPCDKRLVGARACQCNAGILLECINLGTEANKNKRWQKLKDCPDGSAIKCANGKCQ' A
#
# COMPACT_ATOMS: atom_id res chain seq x y z
N MET A 1 31.64 -37.98 15.30
CA MET A 1 31.56 -36.80 14.42
C MET A 1 30.11 -36.61 14.00
N LYS A 2 29.46 -35.52 14.41
CA LYS A 2 28.18 -35.09 13.82
C LYS A 2 28.04 -33.59 14.05
N VAL A 3 28.35 -32.83 13.02
CA VAL A 3 28.21 -31.38 12.99
C VAL A 3 26.72 -31.07 12.86
N ALA A 4 26.17 -30.36 13.84
CA ALA A 4 24.80 -29.84 13.79
C ALA A 4 24.88 -28.32 13.59
N TYR A 5 24.86 -27.89 12.33
CA TYR A 5 24.53 -26.50 11.98
C TYR A 5 23.02 -26.34 12.13
N ILE A 6 22.56 -25.86 13.28
CA ILE A 6 21.20 -25.33 13.37
C ILE A 6 21.30 -23.86 12.99
N LEU A 7 21.24 -23.63 11.68
CA LEU A 7 20.98 -22.33 11.08
C LEU A 7 19.51 -22.01 11.38
N THR A 8 19.22 -21.47 12.57
CA THR A 8 17.87 -21.02 12.89
C THR A 8 17.62 -19.77 12.07
N THR A 9 17.01 -19.99 10.91
CA THR A 9 16.43 -18.99 10.02
C THR A 9 15.72 -17.93 10.84
N ALA A 10 16.18 -16.69 10.72
CA ALA A 10 15.42 -15.51 11.08
C ALA A 10 14.05 -15.62 10.37
N LEU A 11 13.02 -16.03 11.10
CA LEU A 11 11.65 -15.85 10.66
C LEU A 11 11.36 -14.35 10.72
N GLY A 12 11.73 -13.68 9.64
CA GLY A 12 11.16 -12.41 9.25
C GLY A 12 9.67 -12.59 9.06
N LEU A 13 8.92 -12.41 10.14
CA LEU A 13 7.53 -12.01 10.06
C LEU A 13 7.51 -10.51 10.27
N ILE A 14 8.07 -9.81 9.27
CA ILE A 14 7.64 -8.45 8.97
C ILE A 14 6.13 -8.59 8.84
N GLY A 15 5.38 -7.92 9.70
CA GLY A 15 3.94 -7.84 9.59
C GLY A 15 3.57 -7.14 8.28
N SER A 16 3.68 -7.84 7.17
CA SER A 16 2.98 -7.55 5.93
C SER A 16 1.54 -8.04 6.12
N GLY A 17 0.89 -7.56 7.20
CA GLY A 17 -0.56 -7.46 7.17
C GLY A 17 -0.90 -6.71 5.90
N LEU A 18 -2.00 -7.07 5.25
CA LEU A 18 -2.52 -6.32 4.11
C LEU A 18 -2.71 -4.86 4.55
N ALA A 19 -1.67 -4.05 4.45
CA ALA A 19 -1.66 -2.65 4.78
C ALA A 19 -2.31 -1.97 3.59
N CYS A 20 -3.62 -2.12 3.52
CA CYS A 20 -4.41 -1.45 2.53
C CYS A 20 -4.47 0.04 2.90
N GLU A 21 -4.29 0.87 1.90
CA GLU A 21 -4.03 2.29 2.10
C GLU A 21 -5.33 3.04 2.43
N GLN A 22 -5.25 4.14 3.17
CA GLN A 22 -6.43 4.96 3.47
C GLN A 22 -6.25 6.39 2.98
N PRO A 23 -7.32 7.04 2.46
CA PRO A 23 -7.25 8.46 2.11
C PRO A 23 -6.76 9.31 3.29
N GLY A 24 -5.88 10.26 3.03
CA GLY A 24 -5.31 11.16 4.02
C GLY A 24 -4.16 10.57 4.85
N THR A 25 -3.86 9.28 4.74
CA THR A 25 -2.71 8.68 5.42
C THR A 25 -1.39 9.04 4.72
N PRO A 26 -0.28 9.17 5.46
CA PRO A 26 1.01 9.46 4.89
C PRO A 26 1.47 8.31 3.97
N CYS A 27 2.06 8.66 2.84
CA CYS A 27 2.67 7.70 1.92
C CYS A 27 4.17 7.96 1.79
N ASP A 28 4.94 6.88 1.55
CA ASP A 28 6.38 7.00 1.37
C ASP A 28 6.72 7.87 0.15
N LYS A 29 7.83 8.60 0.21
CA LYS A 29 8.29 9.42 -0.91
C LYS A 29 8.51 8.65 -2.20
N ARG A 30 8.86 7.37 -2.11
CA ARG A 30 9.07 6.48 -3.26
C ARG A 30 7.76 6.08 -3.93
N LEU A 31 6.63 6.30 -3.26
CA LEU A 31 5.31 5.97 -3.74
C LEU A 31 4.60 7.16 -4.37
N VAL A 32 5.21 8.36 -4.45
CA VAL A 32 4.57 9.50 -5.11
C VAL A 32 4.27 9.17 -6.58
N GLY A 33 3.00 9.29 -6.98
CA GLY A 33 2.47 8.86 -8.28
C GLY A 33 2.08 7.37 -8.35
N ALA A 34 2.38 6.57 -7.31
CA ALA A 34 1.90 5.21 -7.20
C ALA A 34 0.42 5.17 -6.83
N ARG A 35 -0.24 4.10 -7.26
CA ARG A 35 -1.66 3.86 -7.03
C ARG A 35 -1.86 2.66 -6.12
N ALA A 36 -2.83 2.79 -5.21
CA ALA A 36 -3.20 1.74 -4.28
C ALA A 36 -4.71 1.63 -4.17
N CYS A 37 -5.18 0.51 -3.65
CA CYS A 37 -6.61 0.30 -3.37
C CYS A 37 -6.86 0.53 -1.89
N GLN A 38 -7.95 1.21 -1.57
CA GLN A 38 -8.39 1.31 -0.18
C GLN A 38 -8.78 -0.06 0.37
N CYS A 39 -8.70 -0.26 1.68
CA CYS A 39 -9.06 -1.52 2.35
C CYS A 39 -10.39 -2.15 1.95
N ASN A 40 -11.41 -1.36 1.63
CA ASN A 40 -12.70 -1.88 1.19
C ASN A 40 -12.73 -2.23 -0.31
N ALA A 41 -11.56 -2.21 -0.97
CA ALA A 41 -11.35 -2.36 -2.41
C ALA A 41 -12.21 -1.45 -3.30
N GLY A 42 -13.02 -0.53 -2.76
CA GLY A 42 -13.95 0.30 -3.53
C GLY A 42 -13.37 1.60 -4.06
N ILE A 43 -12.18 2.00 -3.61
CA ILE A 43 -11.62 3.31 -3.92
C ILE A 43 -10.18 3.15 -4.41
N LEU A 44 -9.90 3.80 -5.53
CA LEU A 44 -8.56 3.97 -6.06
C LEU A 44 -7.91 5.20 -5.43
N LEU A 45 -6.75 5.00 -4.82
CA LEU A 45 -5.94 6.02 -4.18
C LEU A 45 -4.68 6.28 -5.01
N GLU A 46 -4.19 7.51 -4.96
CA GLU A 46 -2.90 7.91 -5.52
C GLU A 46 -2.11 8.66 -4.45
N CYS A 47 -0.83 8.30 -4.28
CA CYS A 47 0.04 9.00 -3.36
C CYS A 47 0.51 10.29 -4.03
N ILE A 48 0.06 11.42 -3.50
CA ILE A 48 0.36 12.74 -4.05
C ILE A 48 1.19 13.55 -3.06
N ASN A 49 1.88 14.56 -3.58
CA ASN A 49 2.56 15.56 -2.76
C ASN A 49 1.66 16.80 -2.63
N LEU A 50 1.13 17.04 -1.42
CA LEU A 50 0.23 18.16 -1.11
C LEU A 50 0.97 19.49 -0.87
N GLY A 51 2.29 19.57 -1.05
CA GLY A 51 3.02 20.83 -0.94
C GLY A 51 4.45 20.82 -1.47
N THR A 52 5.05 22.01 -1.51
CA THR A 52 6.43 22.26 -1.97
C THR A 52 7.50 21.76 -0.99
N GLU A 53 7.13 21.44 0.26
CA GLU A 53 8.05 20.83 1.21
C GLU A 53 8.31 19.36 0.87
N ALA A 54 9.51 19.09 0.39
CA ALA A 54 9.95 17.84 -0.21
C ALA A 54 9.77 16.57 0.64
N ASN A 55 9.36 16.64 1.92
CA ASN A 55 9.30 15.47 2.82
C ASN A 55 8.13 15.40 3.81
N LYS A 56 7.21 16.39 3.88
CA LYS A 56 6.19 16.39 4.95
C LYS A 56 4.73 16.26 4.50
N ASN A 57 4.45 16.42 3.21
CA ASN A 57 3.08 16.55 2.71
C ASN A 57 2.65 15.42 1.74
N LYS A 58 3.26 14.24 1.83
CA LYS A 58 2.95 13.11 0.93
C LYS A 58 1.88 12.23 1.53
N ARG A 59 0.71 12.17 0.88
CA ARG A 59 -0.44 11.44 1.40
C ARG A 59 -1.19 10.73 0.29
N TRP A 60 -1.83 9.62 0.64
CA TRP A 60 -2.79 8.96 -0.22
C TRP A 60 -4.02 9.84 -0.40
N GLN A 61 -4.30 10.22 -1.64
CA GLN A 61 -5.51 10.95 -2.01
C GLN A 61 -6.45 10.01 -2.74
N LYS A 62 -7.75 10.18 -2.50
CA LYS A 62 -8.79 9.52 -3.29
C LYS A 62 -8.76 10.05 -4.72
N LEU A 63 -8.52 9.16 -5.67
CA LEU A 63 -8.54 9.48 -7.10
C LEU A 63 -9.95 9.28 -7.66
N LYS A 64 -10.55 8.10 -7.41
CA LYS A 64 -11.94 7.80 -7.80
C LYS A 64 -12.49 6.59 -7.06
N ASP A 65 -13.81 6.47 -7.01
CA ASP A 65 -14.49 5.23 -6.66
C ASP A 65 -14.44 4.25 -7.85
N CYS A 66 -14.25 2.97 -7.56
CA CYS A 66 -14.29 1.90 -8.55
C CYS A 66 -15.74 1.39 -8.72
N PRO A 67 -16.15 1.04 -9.94
CA PRO A 67 -17.53 0.66 -10.24
C PRO A 67 -17.95 -0.62 -9.49
N ASP A 68 -19.23 -0.67 -9.12
CA ASP A 68 -19.89 -1.77 -8.41
C ASP A 68 -20.24 -2.96 -9.32
N GLY A 69 -19.30 -3.39 -10.18
CA GLY A 69 -19.52 -4.45 -11.17
C GLY A 69 -18.94 -5.82 -10.78
N SER A 70 -18.04 -5.85 -9.81
CA SER A 70 -17.19 -7.02 -9.50
C SER A 70 -17.07 -7.24 -7.99
N ALA A 71 -16.90 -8.50 -7.57
CA ALA A 71 -16.63 -8.85 -6.17
C ALA A 71 -15.35 -8.19 -5.62
N ILE A 72 -14.42 -7.84 -6.51
CA ILE A 72 -13.24 -7.03 -6.24
C ILE A 72 -13.34 -5.79 -7.10
N LYS A 73 -13.58 -4.61 -6.49
CA LYS A 73 -13.74 -3.35 -7.25
C LYS A 73 -12.39 -2.72 -7.61
N CYS A 74 -11.37 -2.92 -6.79
CA CYS A 74 -10.01 -2.41 -6.99
C CYS A 74 -9.00 -3.48 -6.60
N ALA A 75 -8.05 -3.76 -7.49
CA ALA A 75 -6.89 -4.59 -7.20
C ALA A 75 -5.64 -4.02 -7.88
N ASN A 76 -4.49 -4.15 -7.22
CA ASN A 76 -3.19 -3.70 -7.74
C ASN A 76 -3.18 -2.22 -8.20
N GLY A 77 -3.90 -1.34 -7.50
CA GLY A 77 -3.97 0.08 -7.86
C GLY A 77 -4.73 0.35 -9.16
N LYS A 78 -5.68 -0.52 -9.53
CA LYS A 78 -6.58 -0.37 -10.67
C LYS A 78 -7.99 -0.79 -10.29
N CYS A 79 -8.98 -0.09 -10.83
CA CYS A 79 -10.35 -0.58 -10.80
C CYS A 79 -10.47 -1.78 -11.75
N GLN A 80 -11.24 -2.79 -11.32
CA GLN A 80 -11.59 -3.98 -12.11
C GLN A 80 -12.93 -3.79 -12.80
#